data_AF-A0A1G1NJF2-F1
#
_entry.id   AF-A0A1G1NJF2-F1
#
_cell.length_a   1.000
_cell.length_b   1.000
_cell.length_c   1.000
_cell.angle_alpha   90.00
_cell.angle_beta   90.00
_cell.angle_gamma   90.00
#
_symmetry.space_group_name_H-M   'P 1'
#
loop_
_entity.id
_entity.type
_entity.pdbx_description
1 polymer ?
#
loop_
_entity_poly.entity_id
_entity_poly.type
_entity_poly.pdbx_seq_one_letter_code
_entity_poly.pdbx_strand_id
1 'polypeptide(L)'
;MDFTDFERRISQMFQRPFSRWKQTPNALEVSEARFKRFMKEMETYEKRLVFERTLDAFLDLYSDWKKHHGQEVKLRLVMLAFELHRLNPEFQCELFFQDEPLGAQSAGAAVPPEAC
;
A
#
# COMPACT_ATOMS: atom_id res chain seq x y z
N MET A 1 11.45 -32.07 -55.50
CA MET A 1 10.39 -31.35 -54.75
C MET A 1 10.97 -30.00 -54.42
N ASP A 2 10.59 -28.98 -55.18
CA ASP A 2 11.16 -27.65 -55.10
C ASP A 2 10.52 -26.82 -53.98
N PHE A 3 11.37 -26.17 -53.20
CA PHE A 3 11.00 -25.32 -52.06
C PHE A 3 10.03 -24.20 -52.44
N THR A 4 10.07 -23.78 -53.71
CA THR A 4 9.22 -22.74 -54.30
C THR A 4 7.74 -23.14 -54.42
N ASP A 5 7.42 -24.44 -54.49
CA ASP A 5 6.03 -24.90 -54.53
C ASP A 5 5.38 -24.88 -53.13
N PHE A 6 6.18 -25.02 -52.07
CA PHE A 6 5.68 -24.97 -50.69
C PHE A 6 5.25 -23.55 -50.29
N GLU A 7 6.06 -22.54 -50.62
CA GLU A 7 5.71 -21.12 -50.35
C GLU A 7 4.50 -20.63 -51.15
N ARG A 8 4.36 -21.11 -52.40
CA ARG A 8 3.20 -20.78 -53.24
C ARG A 8 1.91 -21.35 -52.65
N ARG A 9 1.98 -22.54 -52.03
CA ARG A 9 0.83 -23.20 -51.41
C ARG A 9 0.41 -22.54 -50.09
N ILE A 10 1.36 -22.06 -49.28
CA ILE A 10 1.05 -21.29 -48.07
C ILE A 10 0.40 -19.95 -48.44
N SER A 11 0.91 -19.28 -49.48
CA SER A 11 0.36 -17.99 -49.94
C SER A 11 -1.08 -18.09 -50.46
N GLN A 12 -1.49 -19.25 -51.00
CA GLN A 12 -2.85 -19.47 -51.47
C GLN A 12 -3.86 -19.81 -50.36
N MET A 13 -3.42 -20.29 -49.19
CA MET A 13 -4.33 -20.59 -48.07
C MET A 13 -4.75 -19.35 -47.26
N PHE A 14 -4.04 -18.23 -47.41
CA PHE A 14 -4.30 -16.97 -46.70
C PHE A 14 -5.03 -15.91 -47.52
N GLN A 15 -5.43 -16.21 -48.76
CA GLN A 15 -6.31 -15.33 -49.53
C GLN A 15 -7.78 -15.60 -49.20
N ARG A 16 -8.19 -15.25 -47.98
CA ARG A 16 -9.61 -15.04 -47.69
C ARG A 16 -10.05 -13.75 -48.37
N PRO A 17 -11.19 -13.72 -49.09
CA PRO A 17 -11.71 -12.48 -49.66
C PRO A 17 -12.04 -11.52 -48.53
N PHE A 18 -11.44 -10.32 -48.54
CA PHE A 18 -11.76 -9.20 -47.65
C PHE A 18 -13.12 -8.57 -47.96
N SER A 19 -14.12 -9.34 -48.36
CA SER A 19 -15.49 -8.85 -48.54
C SER A 19 -16.21 -8.95 -47.20
N ARG A 20 -16.29 -7.79 -46.52
CA ARG A 20 -17.20 -7.40 -45.42
C ARG A 20 -16.46 -6.94 -44.16
N TRP A 21 -15.75 -5.82 -44.29
CA TRP A 21 -15.50 -4.93 -43.15
C TRP A 21 -16.85 -4.32 -42.70
N LYS A 22 -17.60 -5.06 -41.88
CA LYS A 22 -18.47 -4.39 -40.90
C LYS A 22 -17.52 -3.58 -40.01
N GLN A 23 -17.80 -2.30 -39.81
CA GLN A 23 -17.07 -1.43 -38.88
C GLN A 23 -17.01 -2.12 -37.50
N THR A 24 -15.94 -2.86 -37.25
CA THR A 24 -15.58 -3.31 -35.92
C THR A 24 -15.05 -2.10 -35.18
N PRO A 25 -15.44 -1.89 -33.91
CA PRO A 25 -14.88 -0.82 -33.10
C PRO A 25 -13.36 -0.92 -33.17
N ASN A 26 -12.73 0.22 -33.44
CA ASN A 26 -11.32 0.37 -33.76
C ASN A 26 -10.52 -0.45 -32.73
N ALA A 27 -9.90 -1.57 -33.14
CA ALA A 27 -9.28 -2.52 -32.21
C ALA A 27 -8.21 -1.85 -31.31
N LEU A 28 -7.64 -0.76 -31.81
CA LEU A 28 -6.74 0.14 -31.10
C LEU A 28 -7.42 0.87 -29.92
N GLU A 29 -8.62 1.42 -30.11
CA GLU A 29 -9.39 2.08 -29.04
C GLU A 29 -9.81 1.09 -27.95
N VAL A 30 -10.19 -0.14 -28.34
CA VAL A 30 -10.49 -1.22 -27.39
C VAL A 30 -9.25 -1.61 -26.58
N SER A 31 -8.07 -1.60 -27.22
CA SER A 31 -6.80 -1.88 -26.53
C SER A 31 -6.41 -0.77 -25.55
N GLU A 32 -6.63 0.50 -25.91
CA GLU A 32 -6.34 1.65 -25.05
C GLU A 32 -7.26 1.69 -23.83
N ALA A 33 -8.56 1.42 -24.01
CA ALA A 33 -9.51 1.33 -22.91
C ALA A 33 -9.16 0.20 -21.92
N ARG A 34 -8.67 -0.94 -22.41
CA ARG A 34 -8.19 -2.06 -21.57
C ARG A 34 -6.93 -1.68 -20.81
N PHE A 35 -5.97 -1.03 -21.48
CA PHE A 35 -4.75 -0.56 -20.84
C PHE A 35 -5.05 0.47 -19.74
N LYS A 36 -5.96 1.43 -19.97
CA LYS A 36 -6.38 2.39 -18.94
C LYS A 36 -7.02 1.72 -17.73
N ARG A 37 -7.84 0.67 -17.93
CA ARG A 37 -8.40 -0.12 -16.81
C ARG A 37 -7.31 -0.85 -16.05
N PHE A 38 -6.39 -1.50 -16.75
CA PHE A 38 -5.26 -2.18 -16.15
C PHE A 38 -4.41 -1.23 -15.29
N MET A 39 -4.06 -0.04 -15.80
CA MET A 39 -3.30 0.96 -15.04
C MET A 39 -4.03 1.39 -13.77
N LYS A 40 -5.36 1.55 -13.83
CA LYS A 40 -6.18 1.91 -12.66
C LYS A 40 -6.23 0.77 -11.63
N GLU A 41 -6.37 -0.46 -12.08
CA GLU A 41 -6.35 -1.65 -11.22
C GLU A 41 -4.98 -1.82 -10.55
N MET A 42 -3.89 -1.57 -11.30
CA MET A 42 -2.52 -1.59 -10.79
C MET A 42 -2.30 -0.53 -9.72
N GLU A 43 -2.73 0.72 -9.95
CA GLU A 43 -2.64 1.80 -8.95
C GLU A 43 -3.41 1.45 -7.67
N THR A 44 -4.58 0.80 -7.81
CA THR A 44 -5.39 0.34 -6.68
C THR A 44 -4.67 -0.76 -5.90
N TYR A 45 -4.06 -1.71 -6.61
CA TYR A 45 -3.28 -2.78 -6.00
C TYR A 45 -2.06 -2.23 -5.25
N GLU A 46 -1.32 -1.29 -5.84
CA GLU A 46 -0.18 -0.64 -5.19
C GLU A 46 -0.59 0.07 -3.91
N LYS A 47 -1.68 0.87 -3.94
CA LYS A 47 -2.20 1.54 -2.74
C LYS A 47 -2.56 0.55 -1.64
N ARG A 48 -3.20 -0.56 -1.99
CA ARG A 48 -3.53 -1.64 -1.05
C ARG A 48 -2.28 -2.29 -0.46
N LEU A 49 -1.28 -2.59 -1.30
CA LEU A 49 -0.02 -3.18 -0.85
C LEU A 49 0.72 -2.26 0.13
N VAL A 50 0.76 -0.95 -0.17
CA VAL A 50 1.37 0.04 0.73
C VAL A 50 0.59 0.10 2.05
N PHE A 51 -0.74 0.14 2.00
CA PHE A 51 -1.58 0.13 3.19
C PHE A 51 -1.30 -1.08 4.10
N GLU A 52 -1.28 -2.29 3.53
CA GLU A 52 -1.02 -3.53 4.29
C GLU A 52 0.37 -3.49 4.95
N ARG A 53 1.41 -3.06 4.22
CA ARG A 53 2.77 -2.93 4.78
C ARG A 53 2.87 -1.89 5.89
N THR A 54 2.23 -0.73 5.71
CA THR A 54 2.21 0.32 6.74
C THR A 54 1.44 -0.14 7.96
N LEU A 55 0.39 -0.97 7.79
CA LEU A 55 -0.41 -1.51 8.87
C LEU A 55 0.41 -2.48 9.71
N ASP A 56 1.14 -3.40 9.07
CA ASP A 56 2.04 -4.32 9.78
C ASP A 56 3.10 -3.55 10.59
N ALA A 57 3.74 -2.56 9.97
CA ALA A 57 4.73 -1.72 10.67
C ALA A 57 4.12 -0.96 11.86
N PHE A 58 2.88 -0.48 11.72
CA PHE A 58 2.15 0.16 12.82
C PHE A 58 1.88 -0.82 13.96
N LEU A 59 1.42 -2.04 13.66
CA LEU A 59 1.11 -3.07 14.66
C LEU A 59 2.35 -3.54 15.42
N ASP A 60 3.47 -3.74 14.71
CA ASP A 60 4.76 -4.09 15.32
C ASP A 60 5.19 -3.01 16.30
N LEU A 61 5.17 -1.75 15.84
CA LEU A 61 5.56 -0.60 16.64
C LEU A 61 4.61 -0.38 17.84
N TYR A 62 3.32 -0.68 17.68
CA TYR A 62 2.33 -0.57 18.76
C TYR A 62 2.57 -1.64 19.81
N SER A 63 2.93 -2.85 19.38
CA SER A 63 3.31 -3.94 20.28
C SER A 63 4.55 -3.61 21.10
N ASP A 64 5.52 -2.90 20.51
CA ASP A 64 6.73 -2.44 21.19
C ASP A 64 6.44 -1.30 22.16
N TRP A 65 5.63 -0.32 21.73
CA TRP A 65 5.17 0.75 22.63
C TRP A 65 4.42 0.19 23.83
N LYS A 66 3.55 -0.81 23.63
CA LYS A 66 2.80 -1.44 24.72
C LYS A 66 3.70 -2.11 25.77
N LYS A 67 4.93 -2.50 25.41
CA LYS A 67 5.90 -3.15 26.34
C LYS A 67 6.80 -2.14 27.05
N HIS A 68 7.23 -1.10 26.34
CA HIS A 68 8.30 -0.21 26.80
C HIS A 68 7.83 1.22 27.10
N HIS A 69 6.63 1.60 26.64
CA HIS A 69 6.01 2.92 26.80
C HIS A 69 6.89 4.11 26.36
N GLY A 70 7.88 3.88 25.49
CA GLY A 70 8.81 4.92 25.03
C GLY A 70 8.09 6.06 24.30
N GLN A 71 8.38 7.31 24.69
CA GLN A 71 7.74 8.49 24.10
C GLN A 71 8.09 8.70 22.62
N GLU A 72 9.32 8.38 22.20
CA GLU A 72 9.74 8.49 20.80
C GLU A 72 8.92 7.57 19.87
N VAL A 73 8.43 6.45 20.41
CA VAL A 73 7.60 5.47 19.69
C VAL A 73 6.17 5.99 19.51
N LYS A 74 5.63 6.76 20.47
CA LYS A 74 4.30 7.37 20.36
C LYS A 74 4.19 8.27 19.13
N LEU A 75 5.19 9.13 18.88
CA LEU A 75 5.16 10.05 17.73
C LEU A 75 5.14 9.28 16.41
N ARG A 76 5.97 8.24 16.29
CA ARG A 76 6.02 7.39 15.09
C ARG A 76 4.70 6.63 14.87
N LEU A 77 4.05 6.16 15.94
CA LEU A 77 2.71 5.55 15.85
C LEU A 77 1.65 6.51 15.32
N VAL A 78 1.65 7.75 15.81
CA VAL A 78 0.72 8.78 15.33
C VAL A 78 0.96 9.07 13.84
N MET A 79 2.22 9.22 13.42
CA MET A 79 2.55 9.45 12.01
C MET A 79 2.07 8.31 11.10
N LEU A 80 2.30 7.06 11.51
CA LEU A 80 1.84 5.88 10.77
C LEU A 80 0.31 5.79 10.74
N ALA A 81 -0.38 6.13 11.82
CA ALA A 81 -1.85 6.17 11.84
C ALA A 81 -2.42 7.20 10.84
N PHE A 82 -1.81 8.38 10.75
CA PHE A 82 -2.18 9.37 9.72
C PHE A 82 -1.91 8.85 8.30
N GLU A 83 -0.79 8.16 8.09
CA GLU A 83 -0.48 7.60 6.78
C GLU A 83 -1.48 6.50 6.37
N LEU A 84 -1.87 5.64 7.31
CA LEU A 84 -2.92 4.64 7.09
C LEU A 84 -4.27 5.25 6.73
N HIS A 85 -4.66 6.32 7.44
CA HIS A 85 -5.89 7.05 7.12
C HIS A 85 -5.82 7.75 5.76
N ARG A 86 -4.65 8.25 5.35
CA ARG A 86 -4.44 8.81 4.00
C ARG A 86 -4.57 7.75 2.91
N LEU A 87 -4.09 6.54 3.15
CA LEU A 87 -4.14 5.43 2.19
C LEU A 87 -5.52 4.79 2.11
N ASN A 88 -6.23 4.71 3.25
CA ASN A 88 -7.60 4.24 3.32
C ASN A 88 -8.42 5.11 4.29
N PRO A 89 -9.27 6.02 3.79
CA PRO A 89 -10.09 6.90 4.64
C PRO A 89 -11.07 6.16 5.56
N GLU A 90 -11.41 4.90 5.26
CA GLU A 90 -12.26 4.07 6.12
C GLU A 90 -11.51 3.56 7.35
N PHE A 91 -10.17 3.63 7.36
CA PHE A 91 -9.37 3.23 8.50
C PHE A 91 -9.55 4.23 9.66
N GLN A 92 -10.04 3.73 10.79
CA GLN A 92 -10.20 4.47 12.04
C GLN A 92 -9.27 3.88 13.10
N CYS A 93 -8.47 4.73 13.74
CA CYS A 93 -7.56 4.32 14.80
C CYS A 93 -7.61 5.35 15.93
N GLU A 94 -8.06 4.92 17.10
CA GLU A 94 -8.03 5.72 18.33
C GLU A 94 -6.82 5.28 19.16
N LEU A 95 -5.78 6.13 19.18
CA LEU A 95 -4.58 5.89 19.96
C LEU A 95 -4.78 6.39 21.40
N PHE A 96 -5.07 5.48 22.32
CA PHE A 96 -5.15 5.78 23.75
C PHE A 96 -3.79 5.63 24.40
N PHE A 97 -3.03 6.72 24.46
CA PHE A 97 -1.82 6.77 25.25
C PHE A 97 -2.20 7.02 26.71
N GLN A 98 -2.14 6.00 27.57
CA GLN A 98 -2.15 6.23 29.01
C GLN A 98 -0.86 6.97 29.35
N ASP A 99 -0.97 8.26 29.67
CA ASP A 99 0.10 8.99 30.32
C ASP A 99 0.07 8.56 31.79
N GLU A 100 0.97 7.66 32.19
CA GLU A 100 1.27 7.52 33.61
C GLU A 100 1.77 8.89 34.09
N PRO A 101 1.17 9.47 35.15
CA PRO A 101 1.67 10.70 35.72
C PRO A 101 3.08 10.41 36.21
N LEU A 102 4.07 11.15 35.67
CA LEU A 102 5.42 11.24 36.20
C LEU A 102 5.30 11.35 37.73
N GLY A 103 5.60 10.25 38.41
CA GLY A 103 5.48 10.17 39.86
C GLY A 103 6.21 11.35 40.48
N ALA A 104 5.51 12.05 41.37
CA ALA A 104 6.12 12.96 42.32
C ALA A 104 7.06 12.17 43.23
N GLN A 105 8.26 11.88 42.74
CA GLN A 105 9.41 11.43 43.52
C GLN A 105 10.51 12.49 43.39
N SER A 106 10.23 13.68 43.90
CA SER A 106 11.29 14.50 44.47
C SER A 106 11.44 14.07 45.92
N ALA A 107 12.23 13.01 46.12
CA ALA A 107 12.85 12.70 47.40
C ALA A 107 13.77 13.86 47.80
N GLY A 108 13.19 14.88 48.44
CA GLY A 108 13.94 15.90 49.17
C GLY A 108 14.16 15.40 50.58
N ALA A 109 15.37 14.92 50.84
CA ALA A 109 15.83 14.39 52.12
C ALA A 109 15.45 15.30 53.29
N ALA A 110 14.61 14.80 54.19
CA ALA A 110 14.47 15.35 55.53
C ALA A 110 15.75 14.99 56.32
N VAL A 111 16.68 15.92 56.40
CA VAL A 111 17.83 15.85 57.31
C VAL A 111 17.29 16.10 58.73
N PRO A 112 17.46 15.17 59.69
CA PRO A 112 17.14 15.45 61.09
C PRO A 112 18.26 16.30 61.70
N PRO A 113 17.97 17.44 62.37
CA PRO A 113 18.94 18.06 63.24
C PRO A 113 18.84 17.39 64.62
N GLU A 114 19.74 16.44 64.90
CA GLU A 114 20.11 16.13 66.27
C GLU A 114 21.40 16.86 66.66
N ALA A 115 21.37 17.39 67.88
CA ALA A 115 22.47 17.71 68.79
C ALA A 115 23.31 18.99 68.57
N CYS A 116 22.94 20.05 69.32
CA CYS A 116 23.78 20.63 70.37
C CYS A 116 22.87 21.10 71.53
#